data_AF-A0A9X3LX78-F1
#
_entry.id   AF-A0A9X3LX78-F1
#
_cell.length_a   1.000
_cell.length_b   1.000
_cell.length_c   1.000
_cell.angle_alpha   90.00
_cell.angle_beta   90.00
_cell.angle_gamma   90.00
#
_symmetry.space_group_name_H-M   'P 1'
#
loop_
_entity.id
_entity.type
_entity.pdbx_description
1 polymer ?
#
loop_
_entity_poly.entity_id
_entity_poly.type
_entity_poly.pdbx_seq_one_letter_code
_entity_poly.pdbx_strand_id
1 'polypeptide(L)'
;MTATPPSPAPAPRPPRTQRLPRQQRPESVTYMLWLWLGALCGEAVHQVLNVVLTLLNHDVLMSQAKEMAKSAPAGVDEAQLSDAFLRTAAYASVALSAAISLAIIVLLAFLLRSLARRGKRAGTSRRVWFAFSLYFGFRILLTFMVTPAGADVPDWLFVVDGMVQILVGVAAVLGLIFSVRVDTLDYTGELEQMRELEKELEQAQREKKRAEEERKRAKDDQRSKRSDREDKR
;
A
#
# COMPACT_ATOMS: atom_id res chain seq x y z
N MET A 1 17.81 -81.34 0.39
CA MET A 1 17.28 -80.22 1.20
C MET A 1 17.93 -78.95 0.67
N THR A 2 17.23 -78.21 -0.17
CA THR A 2 17.73 -76.98 -0.83
C THR A 2 17.43 -75.78 0.06
N ALA A 3 18.48 -75.09 0.50
CA ALA A 3 18.37 -73.88 1.32
C ALA A 3 18.11 -72.66 0.42
N THR A 4 17.02 -71.95 0.67
CA THR A 4 16.64 -70.70 0.01
C THR A 4 17.47 -69.54 0.58
N PRO A 5 17.97 -68.59 -0.23
CA PRO A 5 18.69 -67.42 0.27
C PRO A 5 17.74 -66.41 0.94
N PRO A 6 18.22 -65.60 1.91
CA PRO A 6 17.40 -64.61 2.59
C PRO A 6 17.05 -63.43 1.67
N SER A 7 15.82 -62.93 1.82
CA SER A 7 15.26 -61.80 1.07
C SER A 7 15.98 -60.47 1.43
N PRO A 8 16.24 -59.57 0.46
CA PRO A 8 16.89 -58.29 0.74
C PRO A 8 15.98 -57.35 1.55
N ALA A 9 16.57 -56.65 2.52
CA ALA A 9 15.87 -55.70 3.38
C ALA A 9 15.21 -54.58 2.56
N PRO A 10 14.01 -54.11 2.95
CA PRO A 10 13.31 -53.04 2.24
C PRO A 10 14.10 -51.73 2.35
N ALA A 11 14.27 -51.05 1.21
CA ALA A 11 14.93 -49.76 1.12
C ALA A 11 14.30 -48.71 2.07
N PRO A 12 15.08 -47.79 2.65
CA PRO A 12 14.56 -46.72 3.50
C PRO A 12 13.58 -45.86 2.68
N ARG A 13 12.35 -45.73 3.20
CA ARG A 13 11.33 -44.89 2.57
C ARG A 13 11.84 -43.45 2.53
N PRO A 14 11.62 -42.71 1.42
CA PRO A 14 11.96 -41.30 1.37
C PRO A 14 11.24 -40.57 2.52
N PRO A 15 11.87 -39.55 3.13
CA PRO A 15 11.25 -38.80 4.22
C PRO A 15 9.90 -38.31 3.72
N ARG A 16 8.85 -38.75 4.42
CA ARG A 16 7.47 -38.32 4.23
C ARG A 16 7.53 -36.79 4.20
N THR A 17 7.36 -36.21 3.00
CA THR A 17 7.24 -34.77 2.83
C THR A 17 6.19 -34.34 3.85
N GLN A 18 6.63 -33.66 4.91
CA GLN A 18 5.74 -33.17 5.93
C GLN A 18 4.74 -32.33 5.17
N ARG A 19 3.50 -32.81 5.07
CA ARG A 19 2.39 -31.96 4.67
C ARG A 19 2.43 -30.82 5.67
N LEU A 20 2.86 -29.65 5.21
CA LEU A 20 2.86 -28.42 5.99
C LEU A 20 1.54 -28.39 6.74
N PRO A 21 1.56 -28.32 8.09
CA PRO A 21 0.33 -28.25 8.85
C PRO A 21 -0.47 -27.08 8.30
N ARG A 22 -1.80 -27.25 8.14
CA ARG A 22 -2.76 -26.20 7.73
C ARG A 22 -2.27 -24.88 8.32
N GLN A 23 -1.69 -24.05 7.46
CA GLN A 23 -0.87 -22.91 7.87
C GLN A 23 -1.81 -21.94 8.60
N GLN A 24 -1.86 -22.04 9.93
CA GLN A 24 -2.57 -21.11 10.79
C GLN A 24 -2.08 -19.71 10.44
N ARG A 25 -3.00 -18.75 10.30
CA ARG A 25 -2.64 -17.36 10.01
C ARG A 25 -1.59 -16.93 11.03
N PRO A 26 -0.40 -16.45 10.61
CA PRO A 26 0.59 -15.95 11.53
C PRO A 26 -0.02 -14.87 12.43
N GLU A 27 0.39 -14.82 13.70
CA GLU A 27 -0.13 -13.81 14.64
C GLU A 27 0.15 -12.39 14.13
N SER A 28 1.30 -12.18 13.48
CA SER A 28 1.66 -10.93 12.81
C SER A 28 0.64 -10.49 11.75
N VAL A 29 0.11 -11.43 10.96
CA VAL A 29 -0.96 -11.16 9.97
C VAL A 29 -2.26 -10.81 10.68
N THR A 30 -2.56 -11.49 11.78
CA THR A 30 -3.77 -11.21 12.57
C THR A 30 -3.71 -9.81 13.18
N TYR A 31 -2.59 -9.43 13.81
CA TYR A 31 -2.40 -8.09 14.36
C TYR A 31 -2.41 -7.01 13.27
N MET A 32 -1.77 -7.25 12.12
CA MET A 32 -1.84 -6.34 10.96
C MET A 32 -3.29 -6.10 10.54
N LEU A 33 -4.08 -7.17 10.37
CA LEU A 33 -5.48 -7.06 9.95
C LEU A 33 -6.34 -6.33 10.98
N TRP A 34 -6.13 -6.57 12.27
CA TRP A 34 -6.84 -5.87 13.35
C TRP A 34 -6.48 -4.39 13.42
N LEU A 35 -5.19 -4.05 13.28
CA LEU A 35 -4.72 -2.68 13.29
C LEU A 35 -5.24 -1.90 12.08
N TRP A 36 -5.20 -2.50 10.89
CA TRP A 36 -5.77 -1.92 9.68
C TRP A 36 -7.29 -1.83 9.71
N LEU A 37 -7.97 -2.80 10.32
CA LEU A 37 -9.41 -2.71 10.57
C LEU A 37 -9.74 -1.58 11.54
N GLY A 38 -8.98 -1.43 12.63
CA GLY A 38 -9.11 -0.33 13.58
C GLY A 38 -8.89 1.03 12.93
N ALA A 39 -7.85 1.16 12.10
CA ALA A 39 -7.60 2.37 11.31
C ALA A 39 -8.75 2.67 10.35
N LEU A 40 -9.31 1.65 9.69
CA LEU A 40 -10.45 1.81 8.78
C LEU A 40 -11.73 2.24 9.52
N CYS A 41 -12.01 1.64 10.68
CA CYS A 41 -13.15 2.02 11.51
C CYS A 41 -13.01 3.45 12.05
N GLY A 42 -11.83 3.82 12.55
CA GLY A 42 -11.56 5.17 12.98
C GLY A 42 -11.64 6.18 11.83
N GLU A 43 -11.21 5.80 10.62
CA GLU A 43 -11.36 6.64 9.44
C GLU A 43 -12.82 6.89 9.07
N ALA A 44 -13.67 5.87 9.19
CA ALA A 44 -15.10 6.03 8.99
C ALA A 44 -15.72 6.97 10.03
N VAL A 45 -15.31 6.87 11.30
CA VAL A 45 -15.75 7.80 12.36
C VAL A 45 -15.29 9.22 12.05
N HIS A 46 -14.01 9.40 11.70
CA HIS A 46 -13.46 10.69 11.29
C HIS A 46 -14.24 11.29 10.10
N GLN A 47 -14.56 10.49 9.09
CA GLN A 47 -15.34 10.95 7.94
C GLN A 47 -16.73 11.46 8.34
N VAL A 48 -17.41 10.78 9.28
CA VAL A 48 -18.70 11.22 9.81
C VAL A 48 -18.54 12.52 10.60
N LEU A 49 -17.55 12.59 11.51
CA LEU A 49 -17.27 13.79 12.29
C LEU A 49 -16.94 14.99 11.41
N ASN A 50 -16.12 14.79 10.37
CA ASN A 50 -15.76 15.84 9.41
C ASN A 50 -16.98 16.35 8.62
N VAL A 51 -17.89 15.46 8.21
CA VAL A 51 -19.13 15.88 7.54
C VAL A 51 -20.02 16.68 8.50
N VAL A 52 -20.18 16.22 9.73
CA VAL A 52 -20.93 16.96 10.76
C VAL A 52 -20.30 18.32 11.03
N LEU A 53 -18.98 18.39 11.21
CA LEU A 53 -18.21 19.62 11.38
C LEU A 53 -18.43 20.60 10.22
N THR A 54 -18.37 20.10 8.99
CA THR A 54 -18.57 20.92 7.79
C THR A 54 -20.00 21.45 7.69
N LEU A 55 -21.00 20.63 8.05
CA LEU A 55 -22.41 21.05 8.02
C LEU A 55 -22.76 22.03 9.13
N LEU A 56 -22.13 21.92 10.30
CA LEU A 56 -22.29 22.87 11.41
C LEU A 56 -21.58 24.21 11.12
N ASN A 57 -20.46 24.18 10.40
CA ASN A 57 -19.74 25.38 9.96
C ASN A 57 -20.29 25.98 8.67
N HIS A 58 -21.55 26.39 8.68
CA HIS A 58 -22.20 27.01 7.51
C HIS A 58 -21.41 28.21 6.98
N ASP A 59 -20.88 29.07 7.87
CA ASP A 59 -20.22 30.31 7.46
C ASP A 59 -18.88 30.07 6.77
N VAL A 60 -18.10 29.10 7.25
CA VAL A 60 -16.84 28.69 6.61
C VAL A 60 -17.11 27.99 5.28
N LEU A 61 -18.15 27.14 5.21
CA LEU A 61 -18.53 26.50 3.95
C LEU A 61 -18.94 27.53 2.89
N MET A 62 -19.67 28.57 3.31
CA MET A 62 -20.14 29.61 2.40
C MET A 62 -19.04 30.62 2.02
N SER A 63 -18.07 30.88 2.89
CA SER A 63 -16.89 31.68 2.55
C SER A 63 -16.01 30.96 1.52
N GLN A 64 -15.76 29.66 1.70
CA GLN A 64 -15.02 28.84 0.74
C GLN A 64 -15.72 28.75 -0.62
N ALA A 65 -17.04 28.58 -0.63
CA ALA A 65 -17.82 28.56 -1.88
C ALA A 65 -17.73 29.92 -2.62
N LYS A 66 -17.76 31.03 -1.88
CA LYS A 66 -17.55 32.38 -2.44
C LYS A 66 -16.13 32.57 -2.98
N GLU A 67 -15.10 32.08 -2.30
CA GLU A 67 -13.72 32.15 -2.81
C GLU A 67 -13.51 31.30 -4.06
N MET A 68 -14.09 30.10 -4.13
CA MET A 68 -14.05 29.28 -5.35
C MET A 68 -14.79 29.95 -6.51
N ALA A 69 -15.93 30.60 -6.25
CA ALA A 69 -16.67 31.35 -7.26
C ALA A 69 -15.85 32.53 -7.82
N LYS A 70 -15.11 33.24 -6.96
CA LYS A 70 -14.17 34.31 -7.35
C LYS A 70 -12.99 33.80 -8.19
N SER A 71 -12.67 32.52 -8.07
CA SER A 71 -11.59 31.86 -8.79
C SER A 71 -12.04 31.27 -10.14
N ALA A 72 -13.33 31.35 -10.47
CA ALA A 72 -13.89 30.90 -11.74
C ALA A 72 -13.43 31.81 -12.90
N PRO A 73 -13.30 31.29 -14.13
CA PRO A 73 -12.81 32.07 -15.28
C PRO A 73 -13.60 33.36 -15.50
N ALA A 74 -12.87 34.43 -15.84
CA ALA A 74 -13.41 35.77 -16.06
C ALA A 74 -14.58 35.75 -17.06
N GLY A 75 -15.79 36.07 -16.57
CA GLY A 75 -17.02 36.06 -17.37
C GLY A 75 -18.27 35.62 -16.62
N VAL A 76 -18.15 35.08 -15.40
CA VAL A 76 -19.29 34.83 -14.51
C VAL A 76 -19.45 36.04 -13.59
N ASP A 77 -20.48 36.85 -13.81
CA ASP A 77 -20.83 37.94 -12.89
C ASP A 77 -21.14 37.36 -11.50
N GLU A 78 -20.49 37.87 -10.45
CA GLU A 78 -20.82 37.55 -9.04
C GLU A 78 -22.32 37.76 -8.75
N ALA A 79 -22.98 38.67 -9.49
CA ALA A 79 -24.40 38.95 -9.39
C ALA A 79 -25.31 37.90 -10.07
N GLN A 80 -24.80 37.09 -11.01
CA GLN A 80 -25.58 36.04 -11.69
C GLN A 80 -25.53 34.69 -10.94
N LEU A 81 -24.55 34.50 -10.06
CA LEU A 81 -24.51 33.36 -9.16
C LEU A 81 -25.52 33.60 -8.02
N SER A 82 -26.76 33.17 -8.24
CA SER A 82 -27.79 33.23 -7.20
C SER A 82 -27.29 32.57 -5.90
N ASP A 83 -27.62 33.15 -4.74
CA ASP A 83 -27.30 32.56 -3.42
C ASP A 83 -27.78 31.11 -3.30
N ALA A 84 -28.90 30.78 -3.97
CA ALA A 84 -29.42 29.42 -4.06
C ALA A 84 -28.47 28.47 -4.83
N PHE A 85 -27.89 28.93 -5.94
CA PHE A 85 -26.87 28.17 -6.67
C PHE A 85 -25.59 28.02 -5.85
N LEU A 86 -25.12 29.08 -5.18
CA LEU A 86 -23.92 29.03 -4.35
C LEU A 86 -24.07 28.04 -3.18
N ARG A 87 -25.22 28.07 -2.50
CA ARG A 87 -25.56 27.12 -1.44
C ARG A 87 -25.62 25.68 -1.97
N THR A 88 -26.32 25.48 -3.09
CA THR A 88 -26.44 24.14 -3.70
C THR A 88 -25.08 23.60 -4.12
N ALA A 89 -24.22 24.43 -4.72
CA ALA A 89 -22.87 24.06 -5.11
C ALA A 89 -21.99 23.72 -3.89
N ALA A 90 -22.09 24.50 -2.81
CA ALA A 90 -21.36 24.24 -1.57
C ALA A 90 -21.74 22.88 -0.96
N TYR A 91 -23.03 22.61 -0.77
CA TYR A 91 -23.50 21.32 -0.24
C TYR A 91 -23.23 20.15 -1.20
N ALA A 92 -23.35 20.37 -2.52
CA ALA A 92 -23.01 19.36 -3.52
C ALA A 92 -21.52 19.00 -3.48
N SER A 93 -20.64 19.99 -3.28
CA SER A 93 -19.20 19.77 -3.12
C SER A 93 -18.89 18.94 -1.87
N VAL A 94 -19.52 19.27 -0.73
CA VAL A 94 -19.39 18.49 0.52
C VAL A 94 -19.90 17.06 0.32
N ALA A 95 -21.06 16.89 -0.31
CA ALA A 95 -21.64 15.58 -0.58
C ALA A 95 -20.76 14.75 -1.53
N LEU A 96 -20.21 15.35 -2.58
CA LEU A 96 -19.31 14.69 -3.52
C LEU A 96 -18.01 14.28 -2.83
N SER A 97 -17.41 15.16 -2.04
CA SER A 97 -16.21 14.88 -1.26
C SER A 97 -16.46 13.72 -0.28
N ALA A 98 -17.58 13.75 0.43
CA ALA A 98 -17.98 12.67 1.33
C ALA A 98 -18.20 11.33 0.59
N ALA A 99 -18.80 11.37 -0.60
CA ALA A 99 -19.01 10.18 -1.42
C ALA A 99 -17.69 9.58 -1.92
N ILE A 100 -16.73 10.42 -2.34
CA ILE A 100 -15.39 9.98 -2.75
C ILE A 100 -14.66 9.35 -1.56
N SER A 101 -14.64 10.00 -0.40
CA SER A 101 -14.04 9.45 0.81
C SER A 101 -14.67 8.12 1.21
N LEU A 102 -16.00 8.01 1.14
CA LEU A 102 -16.71 6.75 1.41
C LEU A 102 -16.33 5.66 0.42
N ALA A 103 -16.20 5.98 -0.87
CA ALA A 103 -15.75 5.03 -1.88
C ALA A 103 -14.33 4.51 -1.59
N ILE A 104 -13.43 5.38 -1.12
CA ILE A 104 -12.08 4.99 -0.68
C ILE A 104 -12.16 4.03 0.53
N ILE A 105 -12.99 4.32 1.53
CA ILE A 105 -13.19 3.43 2.70
C ILE A 105 -13.70 2.06 2.25
N VAL A 106 -14.69 2.01 1.37
CA VAL A 106 -15.24 0.74 0.84
C VAL A 106 -14.16 -0.04 0.06
N LEU A 107 -13.36 0.64 -0.75
CA LEU A 107 -12.23 0.04 -1.46
C LEU A 107 -11.21 -0.55 -0.46
N LEU A 108 -10.81 0.19 0.57
CA LEU A 108 -9.88 -0.27 1.59
C LEU A 108 -10.44 -1.47 2.36
N ALA A 109 -11.74 -1.45 2.70
CA ALA A 109 -12.44 -2.59 3.31
C ALA A 109 -12.37 -3.83 2.42
N PHE A 110 -12.62 -3.67 1.12
CA PHE A 110 -12.54 -4.73 0.13
C PHE A 110 -11.11 -5.31 0.03
N LEU A 111 -10.10 -4.44 -0.01
CA LEU A 111 -8.69 -4.85 -0.05
C LEU A 111 -8.28 -5.57 1.24
N LEU A 112 -8.76 -5.11 2.40
CA LEU A 112 -8.50 -5.76 3.69
C LEU A 112 -9.13 -7.16 3.75
N ARG A 113 -10.38 -7.29 3.26
CA ARG A 113 -11.07 -8.58 3.13
C ARG A 113 -10.37 -9.51 2.14
N SER A 114 -9.88 -8.98 1.02
CA SER A 114 -9.09 -9.71 0.02
C SER A 114 -7.81 -10.26 0.64
N LEU A 115 -7.10 -9.45 1.43
CA LEU A 115 -5.89 -9.86 2.14
C LEU A 115 -6.16 -10.94 3.19
N ALA A 116 -7.26 -10.82 3.94
CA ALA A 116 -7.67 -11.84 4.89
C ALA A 116 -7.94 -13.20 4.21
N ARG A 117 -8.48 -13.20 2.98
CA ARG A 117 -8.86 -14.42 2.24
C ARG A 117 -7.72 -15.12 1.49
N ARG A 118 -6.49 -14.57 1.52
CA ARG A 118 -5.26 -15.22 1.02
C ARG A 118 -5.33 -15.71 -0.44
N GLY A 119 -5.83 -14.86 -1.34
CA GLY A 119 -5.89 -15.15 -2.79
C GLY A 119 -4.71 -14.59 -3.58
N LYS A 120 -4.69 -14.81 -4.91
CA LYS A 120 -3.68 -14.26 -5.85
C LYS A 120 -3.52 -12.72 -5.78
N ARG A 121 -4.52 -12.02 -5.22
CA ARG A 121 -4.56 -10.56 -5.05
C ARG A 121 -4.06 -10.08 -3.68
N ALA A 122 -3.63 -10.99 -2.80
CA ALA A 122 -3.19 -10.65 -1.43
C ALA A 122 -1.96 -9.73 -1.44
N GLY A 123 -0.96 -10.01 -2.28
CA GLY A 123 0.23 -9.15 -2.42
C GLY A 123 -0.13 -7.73 -2.89
N THR A 124 -0.94 -7.59 -3.95
CA THR A 124 -1.41 -6.26 -4.42
C THR A 124 -2.20 -5.52 -3.35
N SER A 125 -3.09 -6.22 -2.64
CA SER A 125 -3.91 -5.63 -1.58
C SER A 125 -3.04 -5.10 -0.44
N ARG A 126 -1.97 -5.82 -0.07
CA ARG A 126 -0.98 -5.38 0.92
C ARG A 126 -0.21 -4.14 0.45
N ARG A 127 0.23 -4.08 -0.81
CA ARG A 127 0.96 -2.90 -1.35
C ARG A 127 0.11 -1.63 -1.36
N VAL A 128 -1.16 -1.75 -1.72
CA VAL A 128 -2.08 -0.61 -1.67
C VAL A 128 -2.30 -0.17 -0.22
N TRP A 129 -2.55 -1.11 0.69
CA TRP A 129 -2.65 -0.82 2.13
C TRP A 129 -1.36 -0.24 2.71
N PHE A 130 -0.19 -0.65 2.23
CA PHE A 130 1.11 -0.07 2.60
C PHE A 130 1.17 1.41 2.25
N ALA A 131 0.82 1.78 1.02
CA ALA A 131 0.79 3.17 0.57
C ALA A 131 -0.22 4.01 1.37
N PHE A 132 -1.43 3.47 1.62
CA PHE A 132 -2.42 4.15 2.44
C PHE A 132 -1.99 4.30 3.90
N SER A 133 -1.26 3.32 4.45
CA SER A 133 -0.75 3.42 5.82
C SER A 133 0.29 4.53 5.97
N LEU A 134 1.15 4.70 4.95
CA LEU A 134 2.06 5.85 4.89
C LEU A 134 1.30 7.17 4.78
N TYR A 135 0.27 7.22 3.94
CA TYR A 135 -0.61 8.40 3.83
C TYR A 135 -1.27 8.73 5.17
N PHE A 136 -1.86 7.76 5.88
CA PHE A 136 -2.46 7.99 7.20
C PHE A 136 -1.45 8.43 8.24
N GLY A 137 -0.23 7.85 8.23
CA GLY A 137 0.86 8.28 9.11
C GLY A 137 1.29 9.72 8.82
N PHE A 138 1.47 10.07 7.54
CA PHE A 138 1.79 11.44 7.12
C PHE A 138 0.66 12.42 7.46
N ARG A 139 -0.59 11.99 7.30
CA ARG A 139 -1.77 12.83 7.59
C ARG A 139 -1.82 13.28 9.04
N ILE A 140 -1.37 12.48 10.00
CA ILE A 140 -1.27 12.92 11.40
C ILE A 140 -0.38 14.18 11.52
N LEU A 141 0.73 14.26 10.79
CA LEU A 141 1.61 15.43 10.84
C LEU A 141 0.87 16.69 10.36
N LEU A 142 0.01 16.54 9.35
CA LEU A 142 -0.81 17.63 8.83
C LEU A 142 -1.91 18.05 9.82
N THR A 143 -2.47 17.12 10.60
CA THR A 143 -3.47 17.44 11.65
C THR A 143 -2.94 18.48 12.64
N PHE A 144 -1.65 18.45 12.98
CA PHE A 144 -1.03 19.45 13.87
C PHE A 144 -0.74 20.80 13.20
N MET A 145 -0.79 20.87 11.86
CA MET A 145 -0.55 22.10 11.10
C MET A 145 -1.85 22.89 10.81
N VAL A 146 -3.02 22.28 11.00
CA VAL A 146 -4.32 22.93 10.75
C VAL A 146 -4.76 23.69 11.99
N THR A 147 -4.83 25.02 11.89
CA THR A 147 -5.44 25.86 12.92
C THR A 147 -6.97 25.86 12.72
N PRO A 148 -7.78 25.56 13.75
CA PRO A 148 -9.24 25.69 13.64
C PRO A 148 -9.60 27.16 13.43
N ALA A 149 -9.96 27.52 12.20
CA ALA A 149 -10.29 28.88 11.82
C ALA A 149 -11.75 29.18 12.19
N GLY A 150 -11.96 30.01 13.23
CA GLY A 150 -13.17 30.83 13.43
C GLY A 150 -14.52 30.12 13.33
N ALA A 151 -14.60 28.87 13.79
CA ALA A 151 -15.80 28.07 13.70
C ALA A 151 -16.69 28.26 14.94
N ASP A 152 -17.98 28.58 14.77
CA ASP A 152 -19.02 28.56 15.82
C ASP A 152 -19.39 27.12 16.24
N VAL A 153 -18.45 26.20 16.13
CA VAL A 153 -18.62 24.77 16.40
C VAL A 153 -18.03 24.47 17.78
N PRO A 154 -18.63 23.56 18.55
CA PRO A 154 -18.10 23.20 19.86
C PRO A 154 -16.66 22.66 19.79
N ASP A 155 -15.74 23.28 20.55
CA ASP A 155 -14.30 22.95 20.57
C ASP A 155 -14.02 21.46 20.84
N TRP A 156 -14.85 20.82 21.68
CA TRP A 156 -14.71 19.40 22.00
C TRP A 156 -14.84 18.50 20.77
N LEU A 157 -15.59 18.91 19.75
CA LEU A 157 -15.80 18.13 18.53
C LEU A 157 -14.50 18.07 17.71
N PHE A 158 -13.77 19.20 17.61
CA PHE A 158 -12.44 19.23 16.98
C PHE A 158 -11.40 18.41 17.75
N VAL A 159 -11.43 18.49 19.08
CA VAL A 159 -10.52 17.70 19.93
C VAL A 159 -10.77 16.20 19.74
N VAL A 160 -12.04 15.77 19.78
CA VAL A 160 -12.41 14.36 19.57
C VAL A 160 -12.01 13.90 18.17
N ASP A 161 -12.26 14.70 17.14
CA ASP A 161 -11.87 14.37 15.77
C ASP A 161 -10.35 14.20 15.60
N GLY A 162 -9.56 15.14 16.15
CA GLY A 162 -8.11 15.05 16.15
C GLY A 162 -7.58 13.82 16.90
N MET A 163 -8.19 13.47 18.05
CA MET A 163 -7.85 12.25 18.79
C MET A 163 -8.10 10.99 17.94
N VAL A 164 -9.25 10.91 17.25
CA VAL A 164 -9.57 9.80 16.35
C VAL A 164 -8.54 9.71 15.23
N GLN A 165 -8.19 10.83 14.58
CA GLN A 165 -7.17 10.85 13.52
C GLN A 165 -5.80 10.36 14.00
N ILE A 166 -5.37 10.75 15.20
CA ILE A 166 -4.10 10.28 15.78
C ILE A 166 -4.15 8.77 15.99
N LEU A 167 -5.22 8.24 16.58
CA LEU A 167 -5.38 6.79 16.77
C LEU A 167 -5.37 6.03 15.45
N VAL A 168 -6.05 6.56 14.42
CA VAL A 168 -6.09 5.97 13.07
C VAL A 168 -4.70 5.86 12.48
N GLY A 169 -3.92 6.94 12.47
CA GLY A 169 -2.61 6.89 11.84
C GLY A 169 -1.58 6.10 12.66
N VAL A 170 -1.67 6.08 14.00
CA VAL A 170 -0.86 5.16 14.82
C VAL A 170 -1.18 3.70 14.49
N ALA A 171 -2.47 3.36 14.42
CA ALA A 171 -2.90 2.01 14.03
C ALA A 171 -2.44 1.64 12.61
N ALA A 172 -2.50 2.59 11.67
CA ALA A 172 -2.03 2.40 10.31
C ALA A 172 -0.51 2.14 10.23
N VAL A 173 0.29 2.92 10.96
CA VAL A 173 1.76 2.75 11.04
C VAL A 173 2.13 1.44 11.73
N LEU A 174 1.46 1.05 12.82
CA LEU A 174 1.71 -0.24 13.45
C LEU A 174 1.33 -1.38 12.50
N GLY A 175 0.19 -1.29 11.81
CA GLY A 175 -0.20 -2.27 10.79
C GLY A 175 0.82 -2.36 9.65
N LEU A 176 1.41 -1.23 9.24
CA LEU A 176 2.50 -1.17 8.27
C LEU A 176 3.73 -1.95 8.74
N ILE A 177 4.15 -1.75 9.99
CA ILE A 177 5.29 -2.46 10.60
C ILE A 177 5.05 -3.98 10.62
N PHE A 178 3.83 -4.42 10.95
CA PHE A 178 3.49 -5.85 10.87
C PHE A 178 3.38 -6.35 9.43
N SER A 179 3.06 -5.48 8.47
CA SER A 179 2.96 -5.85 7.05
C SER A 179 4.29 -6.22 6.40
N VAL A 180 5.39 -5.63 6.88
CA VAL A 180 6.76 -5.89 6.37
C VAL A 180 7.46 -7.07 7.03
N ARG A 181 6.87 -7.68 8.06
CA ARG A 181 7.47 -8.87 8.68
C ARG A 181 7.53 -10.04 7.71
N VAL A 182 8.59 -10.84 7.85
CA VAL A 182 8.89 -12.03 7.04
C VAL A 182 7.69 -12.98 7.00
N ASP A 183 7.04 -13.22 8.14
CA ASP A 183 5.85 -14.09 8.20
C ASP A 183 4.68 -13.57 7.37
N THR A 184 4.52 -12.24 7.28
CA THR A 184 3.46 -11.60 6.49
C THR A 184 3.78 -11.63 5.00
N LEU A 185 5.05 -11.40 4.63
CA LEU A 185 5.56 -11.53 3.26
C LEU A 185 5.41 -12.96 2.73
N ASP A 186 5.65 -13.96 3.59
CA ASP A 186 5.47 -15.37 3.29
C ASP A 186 3.98 -15.71 3.20
N TYR A 187 3.17 -15.08 4.05
CA TYR A 187 1.72 -15.24 4.01
C TYR A 187 1.07 -14.71 2.71
N THR A 188 1.59 -13.61 2.15
CA THR A 188 1.08 -13.01 0.91
C THR A 188 1.68 -13.60 -0.37
N GLY A 189 2.67 -14.48 -0.28
CA GLY A 189 3.36 -15.09 -1.42
C GLY A 189 4.36 -14.16 -2.13
N GLU A 190 4.67 -13.00 -1.55
CA GLU A 190 5.62 -12.05 -2.14
C GLU A 190 7.09 -12.45 -1.91
N LEU A 191 7.35 -13.24 -0.87
CA LEU A 191 8.69 -13.79 -0.61
C LEU A 191 9.14 -14.81 -1.67
N GLU A 192 8.21 -15.61 -2.20
CA GLU A 192 8.50 -16.53 -3.31
C GLU A 192 8.82 -15.77 -4.60
N GLN A 193 8.05 -14.73 -4.93
CA GLN A 193 8.32 -13.89 -6.11
C GLN A 193 9.66 -13.17 -6.02
N MET A 194 10.05 -12.67 -4.83
CA MET A 194 11.35 -12.03 -4.63
C MET A 194 12.52 -13.01 -4.83
N ARG A 195 12.40 -14.25 -4.37
CA ARG A 195 13.43 -15.28 -4.56
C ARG A 195 13.57 -15.72 -6.00
N GLU A 196 12.46 -15.78 -6.76
CA GLU A 196 12.49 -16.07 -8.20
C GLU A 196 13.18 -14.93 -8.96
N LEU A 197 12.80 -13.67 -8.67
CA LEU A 197 13.41 -12.50 -9.28
C LEU A 197 14.91 -12.38 -8.98
N GLU A 198 15.33 -12.67 -7.75
CA GLU A 198 16.75 -12.67 -7.36
C GLU A 198 17.54 -13.73 -8.13
N LYS A 199 16.98 -14.93 -8.30
CA LYS A 199 17.60 -15.99 -9.13
C LYS A 199 17.71 -15.56 -10.59
N GLU A 200 16.68 -14.96 -11.16
CA GLU A 200 16.73 -14.44 -12.53
C GLU A 200 17.76 -13.32 -12.69
N LEU A 201 17.86 -12.40 -11.72
CA LEU A 201 18.83 -11.33 -11.73
C LEU A 201 20.27 -11.86 -11.61
N GLU A 202 20.50 -12.83 -10.72
CA GLU A 202 21.78 -13.51 -10.61
C GLU A 202 22.17 -14.22 -11.91
N GLN A 203 21.23 -14.91 -12.54
CA GLN A 203 21.45 -15.56 -13.84
C GLN A 203 21.81 -14.53 -14.92
N ALA A 204 21.03 -13.45 -15.03
CA ALA A 204 21.29 -12.37 -15.98
C ALA A 204 22.65 -11.68 -15.72
N GLN A 205 23.04 -11.49 -14.46
CA GLN A 205 24.34 -10.94 -14.11
C GLN A 205 25.48 -11.90 -14.46
N ARG A 206 25.31 -13.21 -14.24
CA ARG A 206 26.30 -14.23 -14.61
C ARG A 206 26.47 -14.32 -16.12
N GLU A 207 25.38 -14.25 -16.87
CA GLU A 207 25.42 -14.21 -18.34
C GLU A 207 26.10 -12.95 -18.85
N LYS A 208 25.78 -11.77 -18.29
CA LYS A 208 26.47 -10.52 -18.63
C LYS A 208 27.98 -10.61 -18.36
N LYS A 209 28.39 -11.12 -17.19
CA LYS A 209 29.81 -11.30 -16.86
C LYS A 209 30.52 -12.23 -17.84
N ARG A 210 29.92 -13.37 -18.19
CA ARG A 210 30.48 -14.30 -19.18
C ARG A 210 30.62 -13.66 -20.56
N ALA A 211 29.58 -12.96 -21.03
CA ALA A 211 29.63 -12.25 -22.30
C ALA A 211 30.69 -11.13 -22.32
N GLU A 212 30.90 -10.45 -21.18
CA GLU A 212 31.92 -9.41 -21.05
C GLU A 212 33.34 -10.00 -21.03
N GLU A 213 33.55 -11.13 -20.37
CA GLU A 213 34.81 -11.88 -20.37
C GLU A 213 35.15 -12.43 -21.77
N GLU A 214 34.17 -13.01 -22.47
CA GLU A 214 34.35 -13.46 -23.86
C GLU A 214 34.67 -12.31 -24.80
N ARG A 215 34.00 -11.16 -24.64
CA ARG A 215 34.31 -9.94 -25.41
C ARG A 215 35.70 -9.41 -25.12
N LYS A 216 36.18 -9.46 -23.87
CA LYS A 216 37.55 -9.08 -23.51
C LYS A 216 38.56 -10.02 -24.15
N ARG A 217 38.37 -11.34 -24.03
CA ARG A 217 39.23 -12.35 -24.68
C ARG A 217 39.27 -12.19 -26.19
N ALA A 218 38.12 -11.99 -26.84
CA ALA A 218 38.06 -11.77 -28.29
C ALA A 218 38.78 -10.48 -28.73
N LYS A 219 38.70 -9.41 -27.91
CA LYS A 219 39.45 -8.17 -28.16
C LYS A 219 40.95 -8.35 -27.97
N ASP A 220 41.37 -9.08 -26.93
CA ASP A 220 42.78 -9.36 -26.67
C ASP A 220 43.39 -10.26 -27.76
N ASP A 221 42.65 -11.28 -28.22
CA ASP A 221 43.03 -12.15 -29.34
C ASP A 221 43.10 -11.39 -30.68
N GLN A 222 42.20 -10.42 -30.91
CA GLN A 222 42.29 -9.55 -32.08
C GLN A 222 43.51 -8.62 -31.99
N ARG A 223 43.82 -8.11 -30.79
CA ARG A 223 44.94 -7.20 -30.58
C ARG A 223 46.29 -7.90 -30.77
N SER A 224 46.44 -9.13 -30.25
CA SER A 224 47.64 -9.94 -30.43
C SER A 224 47.87 -10.35 -31.89
N LYS A 225 46.81 -10.76 -32.61
CA LYS A 225 46.91 -11.08 -34.04
C LYS A 225 47.26 -9.87 -34.91
N ARG A 226 46.90 -8.65 -34.47
CA ARG A 226 47.24 -7.42 -35.18
C ARG A 226 48.70 -7.03 -34.97
N SER A 227 49.24 -7.15 -33.75
CA SER A 227 50.66 -6.86 -33.49
C SER A 227 51.60 -7.86 -34.19
N ASP A 228 51.27 -9.15 -34.19
CA ASP A 228 52.07 -10.19 -34.89
C ASP A 228 52.15 -10.01 -36.41
N ARG A 229 51.17 -9.32 -37.01
CA ARG A 229 51.16 -8.99 -38.44
C ARG A 229 51.96 -7.73 -38.76
N GLU A 230 52.10 -6.80 -37.82
CA GLU A 230 52.91 -5.60 -37.97
C GLU A 230 54.42 -5.91 -37.80
N ASP A 231 54.80 -6.82 -36.89
CA ASP A 231 56.19 -7.23 -36.68
C ASP A 231 56.79 -8.11 -37.80
N LYS A 232 55.95 -8.65 -38.69
CA LYS A 232 56.38 -9.49 -39.83
C LYS A 232 56.50 -8.74 -41.17
N ARG A 233 56.34 -7.41 -41.17
CA ARG A 233 56.53 -6.54 -42.34
C ARG A 233 57.82 -5.76 -42.23
#